data_AF-D2JCP3-F1
#
_entry.id   AF-D2JCP3-F1
#
_cell.length_a   1.000
_cell.length_b   1.000
_cell.length_c   1.000
_cell.angle_alpha   90.00
_cell.angle_beta   90.00
_cell.angle_gamma   90.00
#
_symmetry.space_group_name_H-M   'P 1'
#
loop_
_entity.id
_entity.type
_entity.pdbx_description
1 polymer ?
#
loop_
_entity_poly.entity_id
_entity_poly.type
_entity_poly.pdbx_seq_one_letter_code
_entity_poly.pdbx_strand_id
1 'polypeptide(L)'
;MMKTVKEVSELLDVSKQTIHYHLKSLPSNLKVNKVGNKSLIDDNTIDYLKTILNKKTTKESTKFDEKSTNKTESLNNQYSSYIDKYIEHLESEIRQKNRQIDDLTIALKQEQSLNLNSQNILSNTKKIETDNIDSKEDIITPKASKKK
;
A
#
# COMPACT_ATOMS: atom_id res chain seq x y z
N MET A 1 -20.01 -5.01 -24.30
CA MET A 1 -21.17 -5.70 -23.68
C MET A 1 -22.10 -4.64 -23.08
N MET A 2 -23.41 -4.90 -22.97
CA MET A 2 -24.33 -3.94 -22.33
C MET A 2 -24.62 -4.39 -20.89
N LYS A 3 -24.55 -3.46 -19.92
CA LYS A 3 -24.81 -3.72 -18.50
C LYS A 3 -25.91 -2.83 -17.97
N THR A 4 -26.67 -3.34 -17.00
CA THR A 4 -27.68 -2.57 -16.29
C THR A 4 -27.06 -1.65 -15.25
N VAL A 5 -27.81 -0.64 -14.80
CA VAL A 5 -27.40 0.21 -13.66
C VAL A 5 -27.03 -0.62 -12.43
N LYS A 6 -27.72 -1.73 -12.16
CA LYS A 6 -27.39 -2.62 -11.04
C LYS A 6 -25.99 -3.21 -11.19
N GLU A 7 -25.69 -3.81 -12.33
CA GLU A 7 -24.39 -4.42 -12.60
C GLU A 7 -23.26 -3.39 -12.62
N VAL A 8 -23.52 -2.19 -13.15
CA VAL A 8 -22.53 -1.10 -13.14
C VAL A 8 -22.30 -0.58 -11.72
N SER A 9 -23.35 -0.51 -10.89
CA SER A 9 -23.22 -0.11 -9.49
C SER A 9 -22.39 -1.09 -8.66
N GLU A 10 -22.56 -2.39 -8.92
CA GLU A 10 -21.78 -3.46 -8.30
C GLU A 10 -20.32 -3.47 -8.81
N LEU A 11 -20.11 -3.24 -10.12
CA LEU A 11 -18.78 -3.18 -10.73
C LEU A 11 -17.93 -2.02 -10.19
N LEU A 12 -18.56 -0.87 -9.94
CA LEU A 12 -17.88 0.37 -9.54
C LEU A 12 -17.95 0.64 -8.04
N ASP A 13 -18.51 -0.29 -7.27
CA ASP A 13 -18.72 -0.18 -5.81
C ASP A 13 -19.37 1.16 -5.39
N VAL A 14 -20.49 1.50 -6.04
CA VAL A 14 -21.24 2.72 -5.74
C VAL A 14 -22.74 2.45 -5.69
N SER A 15 -23.51 3.37 -5.10
CA SER A 15 -24.97 3.24 -5.10
C SER A 15 -25.56 3.36 -6.51
N LYS A 16 -26.67 2.66 -6.77
CA LYS A 16 -27.47 2.82 -8.01
C LYS A 16 -27.90 4.27 -8.25
N GLN A 17 -28.13 5.02 -7.16
CA GLN A 17 -28.51 6.43 -7.22
C GLN A 17 -27.35 7.30 -7.69
N THR A 18 -26.13 6.99 -7.27
CA THR A 18 -24.90 7.63 -7.75
C THR A 18 -24.73 7.43 -9.26
N ILE A 19 -24.95 6.21 -9.75
CA ILE A 19 -24.95 5.94 -11.20
C ILE A 19 -26.02 6.79 -11.90
N HIS A 20 -27.28 6.76 -11.45
CA HIS A 20 -28.35 7.57 -12.05
C HIS A 20 -28.05 9.07 -12.08
N TYR A 21 -27.43 9.59 -11.02
CA TYR A 21 -27.02 10.99 -10.96
C TYR A 21 -26.03 11.33 -12.09
N HIS A 22 -25.01 10.51 -12.27
CA HIS A 22 -24.02 10.73 -13.33
C HIS A 22 -24.55 10.44 -14.74
N LEU A 23 -25.53 9.55 -14.89
CA LEU A 23 -26.19 9.35 -16.17
C LEU A 23 -26.99 10.60 -16.63
N LYS A 24 -27.48 11.43 -15.70
CA LYS A 24 -28.17 12.69 -16.05
C LYS A 24 -27.22 13.75 -16.62
N SER A 25 -25.94 13.68 -16.28
CA SER A 25 -24.89 14.63 -16.71
C SER A 25 -23.91 14.03 -17.71
N LEU A 26 -24.38 13.05 -18.50
CA LEU A 26 -23.56 12.45 -19.56
C LEU A 26 -23.28 13.45 -20.69
N PRO A 27 -22.05 13.45 -21.22
CA PRO A 27 -21.74 14.22 -22.42
C PRO A 27 -22.47 13.61 -23.63
N SER A 28 -22.81 14.45 -24.61
CA SER A 28 -23.71 14.09 -25.74
C SER A 28 -23.19 12.97 -26.64
N ASN A 29 -21.89 12.67 -26.58
CA ASN A 29 -21.24 11.58 -27.30
C ASN A 29 -21.46 10.20 -26.65
N LEU A 30 -21.93 10.15 -25.40
CA LEU A 30 -22.25 8.93 -24.67
C LEU A 30 -23.76 8.76 -24.54
N LYS A 31 -24.24 7.52 -24.66
CA LYS A 31 -25.68 7.24 -24.65
C LYS A 31 -26.01 6.05 -23.77
N VAL A 32 -27.15 6.15 -23.11
CA VAL A 32 -27.77 5.07 -22.35
C VAL A 32 -28.99 4.61 -23.12
N ASN A 33 -29.05 3.33 -23.42
CA ASN A 33 -30.19 2.74 -24.09
C ASN A 33 -31.21 2.32 -23.05
N LYS A 34 -32.50 2.57 -23.30
CA LYS A 34 -33.58 2.04 -22.45
C LYS A 34 -34.20 0.82 -23.10
N VAL A 35 -34.29 -0.27 -22.36
CA VAL A 35 -35.02 -1.47 -22.73
C VAL A 35 -36.05 -1.76 -21.64
N GLY A 36 -37.30 -1.41 -21.94
CA GLY A 36 -38.39 -1.41 -20.96
C GLY A 36 -38.06 -0.51 -19.74
N ASN A 37 -38.13 -1.10 -18.55
CA ASN A 37 -37.85 -0.40 -17.28
C ASN A 37 -36.36 -0.39 -16.90
N LYS A 38 -35.46 -0.86 -17.77
CA LYS A 38 -34.04 -0.97 -17.49
C LYS A 38 -33.23 -0.02 -18.38
N SER A 39 -32.28 0.66 -17.76
CA SER A 39 -31.22 1.40 -18.45
C SER A 39 -30.05 0.46 -18.72
N LEU A 40 -29.65 0.35 -19.98
CA LEU A 40 -28.49 -0.38 -20.46
C LEU A 40 -27.36 0.58 -20.85
N ILE A 41 -26.19 0.30 -20.32
CA ILE A 41 -24.99 1.12 -20.37
C ILE A 41 -23.94 0.32 -21.14
N ASP A 42 -23.31 0.94 -22.14
CA ASP A 42 -22.22 0.35 -22.91
C ASP A 42 -20.86 0.51 -22.21
N ASP A 43 -19.85 -0.20 -22.72
CA ASP A 43 -18.51 -0.19 -22.12
C ASP A 43 -17.88 1.22 -22.14
N ASN A 44 -18.11 1.99 -23.21
CA ASN A 44 -17.60 3.37 -23.33
C ASN A 44 -18.15 4.29 -22.22
N THR A 45 -19.45 4.18 -21.94
CA THR A 45 -20.08 4.95 -20.86
C THR A 45 -19.60 4.46 -19.50
N ILE A 46 -19.38 3.16 -19.32
CA ILE A 46 -18.82 2.60 -18.08
C ILE A 46 -17.40 3.12 -17.83
N ASP A 47 -16.55 3.18 -18.85
CA ASP A 47 -15.20 3.69 -18.71
C ASP A 47 -15.19 5.18 -18.37
N TYR A 48 -16.08 5.97 -18.97
CA TYR A 48 -16.28 7.35 -18.55
C TYR A 48 -16.70 7.45 -17.07
N LEU A 49 -17.66 6.63 -16.64
CA LEU A 49 -18.11 6.58 -15.23
C LEU A 49 -16.96 6.22 -14.27
N LYS A 50 -16.06 5.31 -14.65
CA LYS A 50 -14.84 5.01 -13.86
C LYS A 50 -13.97 6.26 -13.69
N THR A 51 -13.72 7.01 -14.77
CA THR A 51 -12.84 8.19 -14.69
C THR A 51 -13.39 9.27 -13.77
N ILE A 52 -14.71 9.52 -13.78
CA ILE A 52 -15.31 10.58 -12.94
C ILE A 52 -15.41 10.17 -11.47
N LEU A 53 -15.63 8.88 -11.18
CA LEU A 53 -15.71 8.37 -9.82
C LEU A 53 -14.31 8.30 -9.18
N ASN A 54 -13.29 7.86 -9.91
CA ASN A 54 -11.90 7.86 -9.45
C ASN A 54 -11.35 9.27 -9.24
N LYS A 55 -11.80 10.27 -10.02
CA LYS A 55 -11.45 11.68 -9.77
C LYS A 55 -12.04 12.24 -8.47
N LYS A 56 -13.06 11.61 -7.88
CA LYS A 56 -13.72 12.14 -6.67
C LYS A 56 -13.01 11.70 -5.39
N THR A 57 -12.26 10.60 -5.41
CA THR A 57 -11.43 10.16 -4.27
C THR A 57 -10.12 10.95 -4.15
N THR A 58 -9.72 11.68 -5.20
CA THR A 58 -8.48 12.50 -5.24
C THR A 58 -8.73 14.01 -5.29
N LYS A 59 -9.95 14.49 -5.02
CA LYS A 59 -10.28 15.92 -5.10
C LYS A 59 -10.32 16.62 -3.74
N GLU A 60 -9.17 17.18 -3.37
CA GLU A 60 -9.10 18.40 -2.58
C GLU A 60 -9.82 19.54 -3.33
N SER A 61 -10.73 20.22 -2.63
CA SER A 61 -11.61 21.21 -3.25
C SER A 61 -10.87 22.49 -3.58
N THR A 62 -10.75 22.83 -4.87
CA THR A 62 -10.41 24.20 -5.29
C THR A 62 -11.55 24.76 -6.13
N LYS A 63 -12.31 25.68 -5.53
CA LYS A 63 -13.24 26.57 -6.24
C LYS A 63 -12.40 27.58 -7.00
N PHE A 64 -12.54 27.68 -8.32
CA PHE A 64 -12.03 28.83 -9.06
C PHE A 64 -13.06 29.32 -10.07
N ASP A 65 -13.36 30.61 -9.94
CA ASP A 65 -14.28 31.38 -10.76
C ASP A 65 -13.88 31.38 -12.23
N GLU A 66 -14.86 31.14 -13.08
CA GLU A 66 -14.72 31.07 -14.52
C GLU A 66 -14.64 32.50 -15.10
N LYS A 67 -13.45 32.90 -15.54
CA LYS A 67 -13.31 33.94 -16.57
C LYS A 67 -12.66 33.33 -17.80
N SER A 68 -13.52 32.95 -18.74
CA SER A 68 -13.19 32.48 -20.07
C SER A 68 -12.46 33.54 -20.86
N THR A 69 -11.29 33.22 -21.43
CA THR A 69 -10.91 33.55 -22.81
C THR A 69 -9.62 32.79 -23.18
N ASN A 70 -9.63 32.16 -24.37
CA ASN A 70 -8.54 31.46 -25.07
C ASN A 70 -8.24 30.02 -24.58
N LYS A 71 -9.14 29.07 -24.89
CA LYS A 71 -9.29 27.78 -24.18
C LYS A 71 -8.61 26.55 -24.81
N THR A 72 -8.07 26.57 -26.04
CA THR A 72 -7.53 25.32 -26.65
C THR A 72 -6.03 25.12 -26.46
N GLU A 73 -5.22 26.17 -26.53
CA GLU A 73 -3.76 26.07 -26.34
C GLU A 73 -3.36 26.10 -24.86
N SER A 74 -4.11 26.84 -24.04
CA SER A 74 -3.91 26.97 -22.58
C SER A 74 -4.27 25.70 -21.80
N LEU A 75 -5.30 24.96 -22.23
CA LEU A 75 -5.69 23.72 -21.56
C LEU A 75 -4.63 22.63 -21.68
N ASN A 76 -4.01 22.45 -22.86
CA ASN A 76 -2.95 21.45 -23.03
C ASN A 76 -1.76 21.71 -22.10
N ASN A 77 -1.34 22.97 -21.96
CA ASN A 77 -0.26 23.34 -21.04
C ASN A 77 -0.64 23.14 -19.57
N GLN A 78 -1.89 23.39 -19.19
CA GLN A 78 -2.37 23.10 -17.82
C GLN A 78 -2.45 21.60 -17.55
N TYR A 79 -2.90 20.79 -18.52
CA TYR A 79 -2.94 19.33 -18.38
C TYR A 79 -1.54 18.73 -18.29
N SER A 80 -0.60 19.18 -19.12
CA SER A 80 0.81 18.76 -19.03
C SER A 80 1.41 19.13 -17.67
N SER A 81 1.23 20.37 -17.21
CA SER A 81 1.74 20.79 -15.89
C SER A 81 1.15 19.99 -14.72
N TYR A 82 -0.13 19.59 -14.80
CA TYR A 82 -0.74 18.73 -13.78
C TYR A 82 -0.13 17.32 -13.79
N ILE A 83 0.08 16.75 -14.98
CA ILE A 83 0.70 15.43 -15.14
C ILE A 83 2.12 15.45 -14.59
N ASP A 84 2.91 16.47 -14.91
CA ASP A 84 4.30 16.59 -14.43
C ASP A 84 4.35 16.68 -12.90
N LYS A 85 3.50 17.51 -12.28
CA LYS A 85 3.39 17.60 -10.82
C LYS A 85 2.95 16.28 -10.17
N TYR A 86 2.04 15.56 -10.81
CA TYR A 86 1.58 14.27 -10.30
C TYR A 86 2.68 13.21 -10.39
N ILE A 87 3.46 13.20 -11.48
CA ILE A 87 4.64 12.35 -11.63
C ILE A 87 5.68 12.69 -10.55
N GLU A 88 6.01 13.97 -10.37
CA GLU A 88 6.95 14.42 -9.33
C GLU A 88 6.52 13.99 -7.92
N HIS A 89 5.23 14.10 -7.61
CA HIS A 89 4.67 13.64 -6.34
C HIS A 89 4.85 12.14 -6.16
N LEU A 90 4.46 11.33 -7.16
CA LEU A 90 4.61 9.87 -7.11
C LEU A 90 6.07 9.45 -6.97
N GLU A 91 6.98 10.07 -7.72
CA GLU A 91 8.40 9.80 -7.61
C GLU A 91 8.96 10.16 -6.22
N SER A 92 8.52 11.28 -5.65
CA SER A 92 8.89 11.68 -4.28
C SER A 92 8.42 10.64 -3.26
N GLU A 93 7.19 10.16 -3.40
CA GLU A 93 6.64 9.13 -2.52
C GLU A 93 7.42 7.81 -2.61
N ILE A 94 7.78 7.39 -3.84
CA ILE A 94 8.63 6.22 -4.07
C ILE A 94 10.01 6.41 -3.41
N ARG A 95 10.64 7.58 -3.59
CA ARG A 95 11.93 7.90 -2.96
C ARG A 95 11.87 7.84 -1.45
N GLN A 96 10.79 8.35 -0.83
CA GLN A 96 10.60 8.29 0.62
C GLN A 96 10.42 6.85 1.11
N LYS A 97 9.57 6.05 0.44
CA LYS A 97 9.36 4.64 0.78
C LYS A 97 10.66 3.83 0.66
N ASN A 98 11.47 4.07 -0.37
CA ASN A 98 12.77 3.40 -0.52
C ASN A 98 13.73 3.73 0.64
N ARG A 99 13.81 5.00 1.07
CA ARG A 99 14.62 5.37 2.25
C ARG A 99 14.15 4.66 3.51
N GLN A 100 12.84 4.58 3.73
CA GLN A 100 12.29 3.83 4.87
C GLN A 100 12.66 2.35 4.82
N ILE A 101 12.65 1.74 3.62
CA ILE A 101 13.08 0.35 3.43
C ILE A 101 14.57 0.20 3.74
N ASP A 102 15.41 1.13 3.30
CA ASP A 102 16.85 1.10 3.58
C ASP A 102 17.13 1.19 5.08
N ASP A 103 16.48 2.13 5.78
CA ASP A 103 16.62 2.30 7.23
C ASP A 103 16.18 1.06 8.01
N LEU A 104 15.02 0.48 7.64
CA LEU A 104 14.53 -0.77 8.23
C LEU A 104 15.47 -1.95 7.95
N THR A 105 16.06 -2.00 6.75
CA THR A 105 17.02 -3.04 6.37
C THR A 105 18.30 -2.93 7.19
N ILE A 106 18.79 -1.72 7.44
CA ILE A 106 19.95 -1.48 8.30
C ILE A 106 19.65 -1.92 9.74
N ALA A 107 18.51 -1.51 10.29
CA ALA A 107 18.10 -1.89 11.65
C ALA A 107 17.98 -3.42 11.81
N LEU A 108 17.37 -4.09 10.83
CA LEU A 108 17.23 -5.55 10.83
C LEU A 108 18.59 -6.26 10.81
N LYS A 109 19.53 -5.81 9.98
CA LYS A 109 20.89 -6.38 9.93
C LYS A 109 21.64 -6.19 11.26
N GLN A 110 21.46 -5.04 11.91
CA GLN A 110 22.03 -4.77 13.22
C GLN A 110 21.45 -5.71 14.28
N GLU A 111 20.13 -5.88 14.32
CA GLU A 111 19.46 -6.78 15.26
C GLU A 111 19.91 -8.24 15.09
N GLN A 112 19.99 -8.72 13.84
CA GLN A 112 20.48 -10.07 13.53
C GLN A 112 21.92 -10.28 14.01
N SER A 113 22.78 -9.28 13.81
CA SER A 113 24.18 -9.33 14.25
C SER A 113 24.31 -9.37 15.77
N LEU A 114 23.51 -8.57 16.49
CA LEU A 114 23.49 -8.54 17.94
C LEU A 114 22.93 -9.84 18.55
N ASN A 115 21.90 -10.41 17.93
CA ASN A 115 21.34 -11.70 18.34
C ASN A 115 22.37 -12.82 18.16
N LEU A 116 23.06 -12.87 17.00
CA LEU A 116 24.12 -13.84 16.76
C LEU A 116 25.26 -13.71 17.78
N ASN A 117 25.68 -12.47 18.08
CA ASN A 117 26.71 -12.21 19.10
C ASN A 117 26.27 -12.69 20.49
N SER A 118 25.03 -12.37 20.88
CA SER A 118 24.46 -12.81 22.16
C SER A 118 24.42 -14.34 22.29
N GLN A 119 24.03 -15.04 21.21
CA GLN A 119 24.04 -16.51 21.19
C GLN A 119 25.45 -17.10 21.29
N ASN A 120 26.44 -16.50 20.63
CA ASN A 120 27.83 -16.94 20.71
C ASN A 120 28.38 -16.78 22.13
N ILE A 121 28.13 -15.63 22.77
CA ILE A 121 28.55 -15.38 24.16
C ILE A 121 27.92 -16.42 25.09
N LEU A 122 26.60 -16.64 24.99
CA LEU A 122 25.88 -17.59 25.85
C LEU A 122 26.35 -19.04 25.64
N SER A 123 26.68 -19.40 24.39
CA SER A 123 27.20 -20.73 24.06
C SER A 123 28.61 -20.95 24.64
N ASN A 124 29.45 -19.91 24.61
CA ASN A 124 30.81 -19.98 25.16
C ASN A 124 30.82 -19.97 26.69
N THR A 125 29.95 -19.19 27.35
CA THR A 125 29.84 -19.22 28.81
C THR A 125 29.34 -20.57 29.33
N LYS A 126 28.35 -21.18 28.66
CA LYS A 126 27.88 -22.54 28.99
C LYS A 126 28.99 -23.59 28.90
N LYS A 127 29.85 -23.53 27.87
CA LYS A 127 31.01 -24.43 27.75
C LYS A 127 32.00 -24.25 28.89
N ILE A 128 32.30 -23.01 29.27
CA ILE A 128 33.22 -22.73 30.38
C ILE A 128 32.66 -23.26 31.71
N GLU A 129 31.34 -23.14 31.94
CA GLU A 129 30.70 -23.68 33.14
C GLU A 129 30.76 -25.22 33.19
N THR A 130 30.53 -25.91 32.06
CA THR A 130 30.64 -27.38 32.01
C THR A 130 32.06 -27.87 32.18
N ASP A 131 33.03 -27.20 31.57
CA ASP A 131 34.45 -27.59 31.64
C ASP A 131 35.04 -27.35 33.04
N ASN A 132 34.50 -26.40 33.82
CA ASN A 132 34.94 -26.15 35.20
C ASN A 132 34.40 -27.19 36.20
N ILE A 133 33.23 -27.79 35.93
CA ILE A 133 32.62 -28.78 36.82
C ILE A 133 33.37 -30.12 36.74
N ASP A 134 33.76 -30.56 35.54
CA ASP A 134 34.54 -31.80 35.35
C ASP A 134 35.92 -31.76 36.04
N SER A 135 36.47 -30.57 36.29
CA SER A 135 37.77 -30.41 36.96
C SER A 135 37.71 -30.36 38.50
N LYS A 136 36.52 -30.34 39.11
CA LYS A 136 36.35 -30.19 40.58
C LYS A 136 35.79 -31.42 41.30
N GLU A 137 35.40 -32.47 40.61
CA GLU A 137 34.82 -33.67 41.26
C GLU A 137 35.86 -34.70 41.79
N ASP A 138 37.16 -34.48 41.60
CA ASP A 138 38.19 -35.50 41.89
C ASP A 138 38.96 -35.34 43.22
N ILE A 139 38.40 -34.62 44.21
CA ILE A 139 39.05 -34.53 45.53
C ILE A 139 38.03 -34.75 46.65
N ILE A 140 37.98 -36.01 47.12
CA ILE A 140 37.95 -36.48 48.53
C ILE A 140 37.24 -37.85 48.55
N THR A 141 38.01 -38.92 48.36
CA THR A 141 37.65 -40.24 48.90
C THR A 141 38.28 -40.40 50.29
N PRO A 142 37.51 -40.51 51.40
CA PRO A 142 38.08 -40.89 52.67
C PRO A 142 38.41 -42.39 52.64
N LYS A 143 39.70 -42.71 52.70
CA LYS A 143 40.20 -44.07 52.90
C LYS A 143 39.71 -44.60 54.26
N ALA A 144 39.26 -45.85 54.24
CA ALA A 144 38.62 -46.57 55.33
C ALA A 144 39.46 -46.70 56.62
N SER A 145 38.76 -46.87 57.75
CA SER A 145 39.29 -47.59 58.91
C SER A 145 38.23 -48.54 59.47
N LYS A 146 38.31 -49.82 59.11
CA LYS A 146 37.60 -50.92 59.77
C LYS A 146 38.28 -51.17 61.13
N LYS A 147 37.53 -51.08 62.24
CA LYS A 147 37.98 -51.55 63.56
C LYS A 147 37.57 -53.02 63.75
N LYS A 148 38.53 -53.87 64.10
CA LYS A 148 38.33 -55.07 64.93
C LYS A 148 39.42 -55.06 65.98
#